data_AF-A0AB39WVC8-F1
#
_entry.id   AF-A0AB39WVC8-F1
#
_cell.length_a   1.000
_cell.length_b   1.000
_cell.length_c   1.000
_cell.angle_alpha   90.00
_cell.angle_beta   90.00
_cell.angle_gamma   90.00
#
_symmetry.space_group_name_H-M   'P 1'
#
loop_
_entity.id
_entity.type
_entity.pdbx_description
1 polymer ?
#
loop_
_entity_poly.entity_id
_entity_poly.type
_entity_poly.pdbx_seq_one_letter_code
_entity_poly.pdbx_strand_id
1 'polypeptide(L)'
;MPLTAFSVSRQQELDVDQLLQLFADQHQRPKLKRSEPIPEIWKQVIHADVECPACFAKGAELVRATSSKATGEAIKQAYFRFPGGHHVFCDFAALPPGEAPEGLVQFSSTARDGLSRAVRDLVCKGIHLGLLDQARIRSMREWFHNKKVNAVFQVTLDPKVFQWVVAVQAAAWPVRYQPQWLTINKELLGVPGFQMKTAMEVMLARRHESLLTYLNERAVMLRPLVSRIEKLLNANSCKLVFDPTNLKAQYDATQELARFISTHYDPVQRALGRNYFDVKASKPLMAFTALLLYLSNWDLNKAASLFTQIASYRGTVDQNLGNVMGLNPFHDYDAWAALKALQEIPIQEFDGHDPGRRAKEWMDEAAAALASGQSF
;
A
#
# COMPACT_ATOMS: atom_id res chain seq x y z
N MET A 1 -6.99 15.01 7.05
CA MET A 1 -7.43 15.07 8.48
C MET A 1 -8.07 13.74 8.87
N PRO A 2 -7.74 13.16 10.04
CA PRO A 2 -8.26 11.86 10.43
C PRO A 2 -9.70 11.93 10.99
N LEU A 3 -10.51 10.92 10.64
CA LEU A 3 -11.90 10.75 11.11
C LEU A 3 -11.96 10.18 12.53
N THR A 4 -10.95 9.43 12.93
CA THR A 4 -10.73 8.88 14.26
C THR A 4 -9.47 9.47 14.89
N ALA A 5 -9.39 9.46 16.21
CA ALA A 5 -8.17 9.81 16.93
C ALA A 5 -7.98 8.93 18.16
N PHE A 6 -6.73 8.81 18.61
CA PHE A 6 -6.39 7.94 19.73
C PHE A 6 -6.39 8.73 21.05
N SER A 7 -7.20 8.27 22.02
CA SER A 7 -7.20 8.77 23.39
C SER A 7 -6.15 8.00 24.20
N VAL A 8 -5.12 8.70 24.67
CA VAL A 8 -4.00 8.09 25.41
C VAL A 8 -4.47 7.54 26.76
N SER A 9 -5.30 8.29 27.49
CA SER A 9 -5.83 7.88 28.79
C SER A 9 -6.76 6.67 28.71
N ARG A 10 -7.51 6.53 27.61
CA ARG A 10 -8.47 5.42 27.41
C ARG A 10 -7.89 4.25 26.64
N GLN A 11 -6.71 4.40 26.04
CA GLN A 11 -6.09 3.38 25.20
C GLN A 11 -7.01 2.92 24.04
N GLN A 12 -7.75 3.87 23.47
CA GLN A 12 -8.80 3.63 22.47
C GLN A 12 -8.75 4.66 21.35
N GLU A 13 -8.94 4.20 20.12
CA GLU A 13 -9.20 4.99 18.93
C GLU A 13 -10.71 5.20 18.77
N LEU A 14 -11.12 6.46 18.69
CA LEU A 14 -12.51 6.88 18.74
C LEU A 14 -12.81 7.86 17.60
N ASP A 15 -13.98 7.73 17.01
CA ASP A 15 -14.52 8.79 16.17
C ASP A 15 -15.06 9.95 17.04
N VAL A 16 -15.40 11.07 16.40
CA VAL A 16 -15.87 12.28 17.11
C VAL A 16 -17.15 12.01 17.91
N ASP A 17 -18.08 11.24 17.38
CA ASP A 17 -19.36 10.99 18.04
C ASP A 17 -19.20 10.04 19.23
N GLN A 18 -18.36 9.00 19.10
CA GLN A 18 -17.99 8.10 20.19
C GLN A 18 -17.30 8.87 21.32
N LEU A 19 -16.32 9.72 20.99
CA LEU A 19 -15.60 10.52 21.97
C LEU A 19 -16.55 11.47 22.73
N LEU A 20 -17.41 12.19 22.01
CA LEU A 20 -18.38 13.10 22.63
C LEU A 20 -19.43 12.36 23.48
N GLN A 21 -19.81 11.13 23.09
CA GLN A 21 -20.70 10.30 23.90
C GLN A 21 -20.02 9.91 25.22
N LEU A 22 -18.75 9.48 25.19
CA LEU A 22 -18.00 9.14 26.40
C LEU A 22 -17.88 10.32 27.37
N PHE A 23 -17.67 11.53 26.87
CA PHE A 23 -17.67 12.73 27.70
C PHE A 23 -19.05 13.03 28.27
N ALA A 24 -20.11 12.88 27.48
CA ALA A 24 -21.48 13.07 27.95
C ALA A 24 -21.80 12.10 29.11
N ASP A 25 -21.47 10.82 28.94
CA ASP A 25 -21.68 9.78 29.95
C ASP A 25 -20.84 10.05 31.22
N GLN A 26 -19.56 10.38 31.07
CA GLN A 26 -18.66 10.68 32.19
C GLN A 26 -19.12 11.88 33.02
N HIS A 27 -19.73 12.88 32.38
CA HIS A 27 -20.27 14.07 33.04
C HIS A 27 -21.77 13.94 33.38
N GLN A 28 -22.38 12.76 33.18
CA GLN A 28 -23.80 12.49 33.42
C GLN A 28 -24.72 13.51 32.73
N ARG A 29 -24.40 13.85 31.48
CA ARG A 29 -25.16 14.79 30.66
C ARG A 29 -25.75 14.08 29.44
N PRO A 30 -26.87 14.55 28.89
CA PRO A 30 -27.37 14.08 27.60
C PRO A 30 -26.34 14.31 26.49
N LYS A 31 -26.40 13.47 25.44
CA LYS A 31 -25.57 13.65 24.24
C LYS A 31 -25.73 15.06 23.67
N LEU A 32 -24.61 15.74 23.41
CA LEU A 32 -24.58 17.08 22.83
C LEU A 32 -25.36 17.12 21.51
N LYS A 33 -26.34 18.02 21.42
CA LYS A 33 -27.04 18.28 20.14
C LYS A 33 -26.06 18.85 19.12
N ARG A 34 -26.26 18.62 17.82
CA ARG A 34 -25.34 19.08 16.75
C ARG A 34 -25.06 20.59 16.78
N SER A 35 -26.03 21.40 17.19
CA SER A 35 -25.93 22.86 17.26
C SER A 35 -25.29 23.38 18.56
N GLU A 36 -25.08 22.51 19.55
CA GLU A 36 -24.54 22.89 20.85
C GLU A 36 -23.01 23.04 20.78
N PRO A 37 -22.42 24.10 21.36
CA PRO A 37 -20.98 24.22 21.43
C PRO A 37 -20.38 23.13 22.34
N ILE A 38 -19.20 22.63 21.96
CA ILE A 38 -18.46 21.69 22.81
C ILE A 38 -18.00 22.46 24.06
N PRO A 39 -18.28 21.97 25.29
CA PRO A 39 -17.84 22.60 26.52
C PRO A 39 -16.32 22.83 26.55
N GLU A 40 -15.89 23.97 27.08
CA GLU A 40 -14.47 24.35 27.05
C GLU A 40 -13.57 23.36 27.81
N ILE A 41 -14.07 22.82 28.92
CA ILE A 41 -13.38 21.79 29.68
C ILE A 41 -13.16 20.50 28.86
N TRP A 42 -14.10 20.13 27.98
CA TRP A 42 -13.92 18.98 27.10
C TRP A 42 -12.86 19.26 26.05
N LYS A 43 -12.85 20.47 25.46
CA LYS A 43 -11.82 20.86 24.50
C LYS A 43 -10.42 20.78 25.12
N GLN A 44 -10.26 21.26 26.35
CA GLN A 44 -8.99 21.20 27.07
C GLN A 44 -8.52 19.76 27.30
N VAL A 45 -9.41 18.87 27.73
CA VAL A 45 -9.08 17.45 27.91
C VAL A 45 -8.73 16.80 26.58
N ILE A 46 -9.51 17.04 25.52
CA ILE A 46 -9.26 16.51 24.18
C ILE A 46 -7.90 16.97 23.65
N HIS A 47 -7.59 18.25 23.79
CA HIS A 47 -6.32 18.82 23.36
C HIS A 47 -5.12 18.15 24.06
N ALA A 48 -5.25 17.80 25.34
CA ALA A 48 -4.20 17.17 26.12
C ALA A 48 -4.07 15.64 25.90
N ASP A 49 -5.19 14.95 25.65
CA ASP A 49 -5.29 13.49 25.67
C ASP A 49 -5.27 12.83 24.29
N VAL A 50 -5.74 13.56 23.27
CA VAL A 50 -6.01 12.97 21.95
C VAL A 50 -4.86 13.25 20.99
N GLU A 51 -4.41 12.19 20.31
CA GLU A 51 -3.34 12.23 19.34
C GLU A 51 -3.74 11.65 17.98
N CYS A 52 -3.00 12.04 16.93
CA CYS A 52 -3.17 11.49 15.59
C CYS A 52 -2.80 10.01 15.58
N PRO A 53 -3.66 9.12 15.06
CA PRO A 53 -3.41 7.68 15.10
C PRO A 53 -2.28 7.21 14.16
N ALA A 54 -1.83 8.07 13.23
CA ALA A 54 -0.77 7.74 12.27
C ALA A 54 0.60 8.35 12.60
N CYS A 55 0.65 9.58 13.11
CA CYS A 55 1.90 10.29 13.39
C CYS A 55 2.01 10.85 14.81
N PHE A 56 1.07 10.55 15.69
CA PHE A 56 1.12 10.89 17.12
C PHE A 56 1.21 12.40 17.40
N ALA A 57 0.80 13.22 16.43
CA ALA A 57 0.64 14.65 16.62
C ALA A 57 -0.38 14.89 17.74
N LYS A 58 -0.03 15.76 18.69
CA LYS A 58 -0.85 16.12 19.84
C LYS A 58 -1.59 17.43 19.61
N GLY A 59 -2.43 17.83 20.57
CA GLY A 59 -3.18 19.08 20.48
C GLY A 59 -4.38 18.95 19.55
N ALA A 60 -5.14 17.87 19.66
CA ALA A 60 -6.31 17.66 18.82
C ALA A 60 -7.40 18.69 19.11
N GLU A 61 -8.06 19.16 18.05
CA GLU A 61 -9.28 19.95 18.09
C GLU A 61 -10.39 19.23 17.32
N LEU A 62 -11.62 19.36 17.80
CA LEU A 62 -12.79 18.76 17.15
C LEU A 62 -13.43 19.73 16.16
N VAL A 63 -13.66 19.25 14.94
CA VAL A 63 -14.50 19.93 13.95
C VAL A 63 -15.79 19.13 13.77
N ARG A 64 -16.93 19.75 14.11
CA ARG A 64 -18.24 19.08 14.00
C ARG A 64 -18.70 19.00 12.55
N ALA A 65 -19.50 17.97 12.29
CA ALA A 65 -20.19 17.82 11.01
C ALA A 65 -21.08 19.03 10.73
N THR A 66 -21.08 19.50 9.48
CA THR A 66 -22.01 20.54 9.02
C THR A 66 -23.07 19.92 8.13
N SER A 67 -24.32 20.35 8.29
CA SER A 67 -25.45 19.89 7.47
C SER A 67 -26.05 21.02 6.65
N SER A 68 -26.59 20.67 5.49
CA SER A 68 -27.31 21.57 4.60
C SER A 68 -28.53 22.13 5.31
N LYS A 69 -28.65 23.45 5.32
CA LYS A 69 -29.85 24.13 5.85
C LYS A 69 -31.09 23.89 4.98
N ALA A 70 -30.89 23.53 3.69
CA ALA A 70 -31.97 23.31 2.73
C ALA A 70 -32.47 21.86 2.70
N THR A 71 -31.56 20.88 2.78
CA THR A 71 -31.89 19.45 2.63
C THR A 71 -31.72 18.64 3.92
N GLY A 72 -31.10 19.21 4.96
CA GLY A 72 -30.79 18.50 6.20
C GLY A 72 -29.64 17.48 6.09
N GLU A 73 -29.17 17.20 4.88
CA GLU A 73 -28.11 16.23 4.61
C GLU A 73 -26.74 16.71 5.13
N ALA A 74 -25.89 15.77 5.53
CA ALA A 74 -24.54 16.08 5.99
C ALA A 74 -23.67 16.57 4.82
N ILE A 75 -23.22 17.84 4.87
CA ILE A 75 -22.30 18.44 3.89
C ILE A 75 -20.85 18.07 4.20
N LYS A 76 -20.47 18.04 5.48
CA LYS A 76 -19.12 17.65 5.92
C LYS A 76 -19.21 16.73 7.12
N GLN A 77 -18.43 15.65 7.11
CA GLN A 77 -18.28 14.76 8.25
C GLN A 77 -17.49 15.43 9.38
N ALA A 78 -17.70 14.96 10.62
CA ALA A 78 -16.89 15.39 11.75
C ALA A 78 -15.49 14.79 11.67
N TYR A 79 -14.48 15.53 12.11
CA TYR A 79 -13.09 15.07 12.07
C TYR A 79 -12.23 15.75 13.14
N PHE A 80 -11.02 15.21 13.34
CA PHE A 80 -10.01 15.78 14.23
C PHE A 80 -9.02 16.65 13.46
N ARG A 81 -8.73 17.83 13.98
CA ARG A 81 -7.72 18.76 13.46
C ARG A 81 -6.54 18.83 14.43
N PHE A 82 -5.33 18.97 13.90
CA PHE A 82 -4.11 19.14 14.69
C PHE A 82 -3.43 20.46 14.30
N PRO A 83 -3.66 21.58 15.03
CA PRO A 83 -3.14 22.90 14.68
C PRO A 83 -1.60 22.96 14.65
N GLY A 84 -0.94 22.18 15.49
CA GLY A 84 0.52 22.02 15.49
C GLY A 84 1.08 21.32 14.24
N GLY A 85 0.21 20.86 13.34
CA GLY A 85 0.57 20.17 12.11
C GLY A 85 0.81 18.67 12.31
N HIS A 86 0.88 17.97 11.19
CA HIS A 86 1.27 16.56 11.15
C HIS A 86 2.73 16.42 10.74
N HIS A 87 3.36 15.32 11.13
CA HIS A 87 4.64 14.93 10.56
C HIS A 87 4.53 14.82 9.03
N VAL A 88 5.58 15.17 8.27
CA VAL A 88 5.56 15.15 6.79
C VAL A 88 5.25 13.75 6.22
N PHE A 89 5.64 12.70 6.93
CA PHE A 89 5.35 11.30 6.59
C PHE A 89 4.05 10.76 7.20
N CYS A 90 3.23 11.60 7.83
CA CYS A 90 1.90 11.21 8.25
C CYS A 90 1.01 10.95 7.04
N ASP A 91 0.25 9.85 7.07
CA ASP A 91 -0.66 9.50 5.98
C ASP A 91 -1.82 10.51 5.83
N PHE A 92 -2.06 11.35 6.84
CA PHE A 92 -3.06 12.41 6.82
C PHE A 92 -2.51 13.81 6.50
N ALA A 93 -1.19 13.99 6.35
CA ALA A 93 -0.58 15.31 6.19
C ALA A 93 -0.95 16.00 4.87
N ALA A 94 -0.97 15.25 3.77
CA ALA A 94 -1.20 15.79 2.42
C ALA A 94 -2.66 15.67 1.96
N LEU A 95 -3.56 15.15 2.79
CA LEU A 95 -4.93 14.86 2.39
C LEU A 95 -5.89 16.01 2.72
N PRO A 96 -6.79 16.39 1.78
CA PRO A 96 -7.91 17.26 2.08
C PRO A 96 -8.73 16.79 3.30
N PRO A 97 -9.47 17.70 3.95
CA PRO A 97 -10.33 17.33 5.08
C PRO A 97 -11.37 16.28 4.67
N GLY A 98 -11.43 15.16 5.40
CA GLY A 98 -12.40 14.08 5.16
C GLY A 98 -11.97 13.04 4.13
N GLU A 99 -10.83 13.21 3.46
CA GLU A 99 -10.29 12.18 2.58
C GLU A 99 -9.50 11.11 3.36
N ALA A 100 -9.74 9.85 3.00
CA ALA A 100 -9.06 8.70 3.56
C ALA A 100 -7.74 8.44 2.80
N PRO A 101 -6.64 8.14 3.49
CA PRO A 101 -5.42 7.66 2.83
C PRO A 101 -5.70 6.42 1.99
N GLU A 102 -5.03 6.26 0.86
CA GLU A 102 -5.24 5.09 0.00
C GLU A 102 -4.93 3.77 0.74
N GLY A 103 -3.95 3.76 1.64
CA GLY A 103 -3.62 2.60 2.47
C GLY A 103 -4.59 2.35 3.65
N LEU A 104 -5.60 3.20 3.85
CA LEU A 104 -6.53 3.07 4.96
C LEU A 104 -7.42 1.84 4.76
N VAL A 105 -7.50 1.04 5.81
CA VAL A 105 -8.43 -0.07 5.94
C VAL A 105 -9.45 0.32 7.00
N GLN A 106 -10.71 0.44 6.60
CA GLN A 106 -11.79 0.64 7.56
C GLN A 106 -12.36 -0.73 7.94
N PHE A 107 -12.23 -1.09 9.21
CA PHE A 107 -12.89 -2.29 9.72
C PHE A 107 -14.32 -1.99 10.19
N SER A 108 -14.92 -0.86 9.81
CA SER A 108 -16.25 -0.39 10.26
C SER A 108 -17.45 -1.19 9.68
N SER A 109 -18.64 -1.00 10.24
CA SER A 109 -19.86 -1.77 9.93
C SER A 109 -20.37 -1.56 8.50
N THR A 110 -19.86 -0.56 7.80
CA THR A 110 -20.23 -0.19 6.43
C THR A 110 -19.40 -0.88 5.35
N ALA A 111 -18.54 -1.83 5.73
CA ALA A 111 -17.75 -2.63 4.80
C ALA A 111 -18.65 -3.33 3.76
N ARG A 112 -18.57 -2.89 2.50
CA ARG A 112 -19.45 -3.34 1.42
C ARG A 112 -19.03 -4.69 0.82
N ASP A 113 -17.77 -5.08 0.95
CA ASP A 113 -17.24 -6.30 0.37
C ASP A 113 -17.15 -7.45 1.38
N GLY A 114 -17.20 -8.70 0.89
CA GLY A 114 -17.18 -9.90 1.73
C GLY A 114 -15.87 -10.09 2.50
N LEU A 115 -14.76 -9.58 1.97
CA LEU A 115 -13.43 -9.77 2.54
C LEU A 115 -13.19 -8.87 3.74
N SER A 116 -13.53 -7.59 3.61
CA SER A 116 -13.53 -6.61 4.70
C SER A 116 -14.43 -7.07 5.84
N ARG A 117 -15.59 -7.71 5.55
CA ARG A 117 -16.45 -8.32 6.57
C ARG A 117 -15.80 -9.52 7.26
N ALA A 118 -15.19 -10.44 6.50
CA ALA A 118 -14.51 -11.60 7.07
C ALA A 118 -13.32 -11.20 7.96
N VAL A 119 -12.55 -10.21 7.53
CA VAL A 119 -11.43 -9.67 8.31
C VAL A 119 -11.92 -8.89 9.54
N ARG A 120 -12.99 -8.08 9.41
CA ARG A 120 -13.61 -7.40 10.55
C ARG A 120 -14.05 -8.41 11.62
N ASP A 121 -14.70 -9.50 11.23
CA ASP A 121 -15.10 -10.56 12.16
C ASP A 121 -13.89 -11.14 12.92
N LEU A 122 -12.78 -11.39 12.23
CA LEU A 122 -11.53 -11.82 12.87
C LEU A 122 -10.98 -10.78 13.85
N VAL A 123 -10.99 -9.50 13.48
CA VAL A 123 -10.55 -8.40 14.37
C VAL A 123 -11.44 -8.33 15.61
N CYS A 124 -12.77 -8.33 15.44
CA CYS A 124 -13.73 -8.33 16.54
C CYS A 124 -13.51 -9.52 17.47
N LYS A 125 -13.35 -10.73 16.93
CA LYS A 125 -13.05 -11.95 17.70
C LYS A 125 -11.74 -11.82 18.47
N GLY A 126 -10.68 -11.31 17.83
CA GLY A 126 -9.40 -11.07 18.49
C GLY A 126 -9.50 -10.08 19.65
N ILE A 127 -10.29 -9.02 19.50
CA ILE A 127 -10.55 -8.04 20.57
C ILE A 127 -11.36 -8.68 21.71
N HIS A 128 -12.42 -9.41 21.38
CA HIS A 128 -13.25 -10.10 22.35
C HIS A 128 -12.45 -11.13 23.19
N LEU A 129 -11.49 -11.81 22.57
CA LEU A 129 -10.61 -12.77 23.25
C LEU A 129 -9.45 -12.11 24.03
N GLY A 130 -9.30 -10.78 23.98
CA GLY A 130 -8.15 -10.08 24.57
C GLY A 130 -6.81 -10.36 23.87
N LEU A 131 -6.85 -10.96 22.68
CA LEU A 131 -5.68 -11.26 21.85
C LEU A 131 -5.25 -10.02 21.04
N LEU A 132 -6.21 -9.17 20.70
CA LEU A 132 -6.03 -7.88 20.05
C LEU A 132 -6.62 -6.79 20.93
N ASP A 133 -6.09 -5.58 20.83
CA ASP A 133 -6.70 -4.39 21.39
C ASP A 133 -6.29 -3.16 20.55
N GLN A 134 -6.95 -2.03 20.77
CA GLN A 134 -6.72 -0.82 19.97
C GLN A 134 -5.35 -0.18 20.27
N ALA A 135 -4.83 -0.34 21.49
CA ALA A 135 -3.50 0.12 21.86
C ALA A 135 -2.42 -0.61 21.07
N ARG A 136 -2.54 -1.94 20.93
CA ARG A 136 -1.68 -2.80 20.11
C ARG A 136 -1.69 -2.42 18.64
N ILE A 137 -2.87 -2.10 18.09
CA ILE A 137 -3.00 -1.60 16.71
C ILE A 137 -2.26 -0.25 16.57
N ARG A 138 -2.40 0.65 17.54
CA ARG A 138 -1.67 1.93 17.60
C ARG A 138 -0.16 1.72 17.74
N SER A 139 0.31 0.79 18.56
CA SER A 139 1.73 0.45 18.70
C SER A 139 2.35 -0.09 17.42
N MET A 140 1.61 -0.91 16.65
CA MET A 140 2.07 -1.34 15.33
C MET A 140 2.26 -0.15 14.39
N ARG A 141 1.30 0.79 14.37
CA ARG A 141 1.41 2.01 13.55
C ARG A 141 2.58 2.87 13.96
N GLU A 142 2.85 2.98 15.25
CA GLU A 142 4.03 3.68 15.78
C GLU A 142 5.32 3.04 15.32
N TRP A 143 5.40 1.71 15.37
CA TRP A 143 6.54 0.97 14.86
C TRP A 143 6.77 1.23 13.36
N PHE A 144 5.73 1.17 12.53
CA PHE A 144 5.86 1.48 11.10
C PHE A 144 6.21 2.94 10.84
N HIS A 145 5.63 3.88 11.59
CA HIS A 145 5.96 5.29 11.48
C HIS A 145 7.44 5.55 11.76
N ASN A 146 7.96 4.95 12.83
CA ASN A 146 9.37 5.05 13.18
C ASN A 146 10.26 4.43 12.09
N LYS A 147 9.87 3.29 11.50
CA LYS A 147 10.57 2.74 10.33
C LYS A 147 10.54 3.70 9.14
N LYS A 148 9.39 4.34 8.90
CA LYS A 148 9.18 5.29 7.81
C LYS A 148 10.07 6.51 7.90
N VAL A 149 10.18 7.11 9.08
CA VAL A 149 11.02 8.29 9.31
C VAL A 149 12.52 7.98 9.16
N ASN A 150 12.94 6.77 9.49
CA ASN A 150 14.34 6.36 9.45
C ASN A 150 14.81 5.76 8.10
N ALA A 151 13.89 5.53 7.16
CA ALA A 151 14.18 4.91 5.88
C ALA A 151 13.50 5.70 4.76
N VAL A 152 14.22 6.65 4.17
CA VAL A 152 13.70 7.54 3.13
C VAL A 152 14.65 7.61 1.96
N PHE A 153 14.11 7.90 0.77
CA PHE A 153 14.89 8.22 -0.41
C PHE A 153 14.25 9.39 -1.16
N GLN A 154 15.04 10.10 -1.95
CA GLN A 154 14.54 11.17 -2.81
C GLN A 154 14.11 10.60 -4.16
N VAL A 155 12.93 11.00 -4.64
CA VAL A 155 12.47 10.63 -5.98
C VAL A 155 13.14 11.53 -7.01
N THR A 156 14.07 10.97 -7.78
CA THR A 156 14.88 11.67 -8.79
C THR A 156 14.88 10.98 -10.15
N LEU A 157 14.10 9.91 -10.33
CA LEU A 157 14.01 9.20 -11.60
C LEU A 157 13.51 10.13 -12.70
N ASP A 158 14.24 10.20 -13.82
CA ASP A 158 13.71 10.87 -15.02
C ASP A 158 12.53 10.04 -15.57
N PRO A 159 11.32 10.62 -15.73
CA PRO A 159 10.18 9.93 -16.35
C PRO A 159 10.51 9.31 -17.71
N LYS A 160 11.42 9.91 -18.47
CA LYS A 160 11.86 9.40 -19.76
C LYS A 160 12.68 8.11 -19.62
N VAL A 161 13.55 8.03 -18.62
CA VAL A 161 14.30 6.80 -18.30
C VAL A 161 13.33 5.69 -17.89
N PHE A 162 12.33 6.01 -17.06
CA PHE A 162 11.30 5.05 -16.69
C PHE A 162 10.58 4.46 -17.91
N GLN A 163 10.09 5.30 -18.83
CA GLN A 163 9.42 4.84 -20.06
C GLN A 163 10.33 3.95 -20.92
N TRP A 164 11.60 4.30 -21.00
CA TRP A 164 12.58 3.51 -21.74
C TRP A 164 12.74 2.11 -21.13
N VAL A 165 12.97 2.00 -19.82
CA VAL A 165 13.16 0.69 -19.16
C VAL A 165 11.91 -0.18 -19.32
N VAL A 166 10.71 0.41 -19.22
CA VAL A 166 9.44 -0.28 -19.46
C VAL A 166 9.38 -0.87 -20.87
N ALA A 167 9.77 -0.09 -21.89
CA ALA A 167 9.78 -0.54 -23.28
C ALA A 167 10.77 -1.70 -23.50
N VAL A 168 11.98 -1.62 -22.94
CA VAL A 168 13.00 -2.67 -23.03
C VAL A 168 12.53 -3.96 -22.36
N GLN A 169 12.02 -3.90 -21.12
CA GLN A 169 11.55 -5.09 -20.42
C GLN A 169 10.34 -5.74 -21.13
N ALA A 170 9.45 -4.93 -21.70
CA ALA A 170 8.29 -5.43 -22.44
C ALA A 170 8.70 -6.18 -23.73
N ALA A 171 9.64 -5.63 -24.49
CA ALA A 171 10.16 -6.26 -25.71
C ALA A 171 11.07 -7.46 -25.43
N ALA A 172 11.64 -7.58 -24.23
CA ALA A 172 12.47 -8.73 -23.83
C ALA A 172 11.66 -9.96 -23.39
N TRP A 173 10.36 -9.81 -23.11
CA TRP A 173 9.50 -10.91 -22.65
C TRP A 173 9.46 -12.16 -23.57
N PRO A 174 9.45 -12.02 -24.92
CA PRO A 174 9.46 -13.15 -25.85
C PRO A 174 10.77 -13.99 -25.81
N VAL A 175 11.84 -13.47 -25.22
CA VAL A 175 13.20 -14.04 -25.33
C VAL A 175 13.45 -15.17 -24.33
N ARG A 176 12.66 -15.27 -23.25
CA ARG A 176 12.78 -16.37 -22.26
C ARG A 176 12.57 -17.78 -22.86
N TYR A 177 12.05 -17.87 -24.08
CA TYR A 177 11.78 -19.14 -24.78
C TYR A 177 12.62 -19.33 -26.05
N GLN A 178 13.58 -18.45 -26.31
CA GLN A 178 14.44 -18.50 -27.49
C GLN A 178 15.79 -19.15 -27.15
N PRO A 179 16.35 -20.01 -28.03
CA PRO A 179 17.64 -20.62 -27.78
C PRO A 179 18.76 -19.57 -27.81
N GLN A 180 19.57 -19.49 -26.75
CA GLN A 180 20.67 -18.53 -26.65
C GLN A 180 21.74 -18.74 -27.73
N TRP A 181 21.87 -19.95 -28.26
CA TRP A 181 22.82 -20.29 -29.33
C TRP A 181 22.39 -19.81 -30.72
N LEU A 182 21.15 -19.36 -30.90
CA LEU A 182 20.62 -18.96 -32.20
C LEU A 182 21.06 -17.53 -32.55
N THR A 183 22.01 -17.38 -33.45
CA THR A 183 22.38 -16.10 -34.04
C THR A 183 21.38 -15.74 -35.14
N ILE A 184 20.72 -14.59 -35.07
CA ILE A 184 19.82 -14.14 -36.14
C ILE A 184 20.65 -13.66 -37.33
N ASN A 185 20.38 -14.23 -38.50
CA ASN A 185 21.04 -13.88 -39.76
C ASN A 185 20.01 -13.81 -40.91
N LYS A 186 20.49 -13.43 -42.10
CA LYS A 186 19.64 -13.26 -43.29
C LYS A 186 18.98 -14.58 -43.73
N GLU A 187 19.65 -15.70 -43.54
CA GLU A 187 19.17 -17.03 -43.90
C GLU A 187 17.96 -17.43 -43.05
N LEU A 188 18.00 -17.14 -41.73
CA LEU A 188 16.89 -17.40 -40.82
C LEU A 188 15.66 -16.53 -41.14
N LEU A 189 15.86 -15.31 -41.65
CA LEU A 189 14.76 -14.47 -42.13
C LEU A 189 14.02 -15.06 -43.34
N GLY A 190 14.69 -15.94 -44.09
CA GLY A 190 14.10 -16.66 -45.23
C GLY A 190 13.24 -17.85 -44.84
N VAL A 191 13.22 -18.24 -43.55
CA VAL A 191 12.41 -19.38 -43.08
C VAL A 191 10.92 -19.01 -43.20
N PRO A 192 10.10 -19.81 -43.91
CA PRO A 192 8.66 -19.55 -44.02
C PRO A 192 8.00 -19.48 -42.63
N GLY A 193 7.26 -18.40 -42.37
CA GLY A 193 6.62 -18.16 -41.08
C GLY A 193 7.51 -17.53 -40.01
N PHE A 194 8.80 -17.25 -40.32
CA PHE A 194 9.68 -16.52 -39.42
C PHE A 194 9.21 -15.07 -39.23
N GLN A 195 9.04 -14.66 -37.97
CA GLN A 195 8.57 -13.32 -37.63
C GLN A 195 9.75 -12.40 -37.35
N MET A 196 10.02 -11.47 -38.27
CA MET A 196 11.05 -10.43 -38.10
C MET A 196 10.93 -9.69 -36.76
N LYS A 197 9.70 -9.40 -36.34
CA LYS A 197 9.43 -8.76 -35.04
C LYS A 197 10.06 -9.52 -33.88
N THR A 198 9.94 -10.84 -33.85
CA THR A 198 10.49 -11.69 -32.79
C THR A 198 12.03 -11.67 -32.80
N ALA A 199 12.65 -11.66 -33.97
CA ALA A 199 14.10 -11.53 -34.08
C ALA A 199 14.60 -10.18 -33.53
N MET A 200 13.91 -9.09 -33.85
CA MET A 200 14.25 -7.76 -33.33
C MET A 200 14.07 -7.65 -31.81
N GLU A 201 13.02 -8.25 -31.26
CA GLU A 201 12.78 -8.36 -29.82
C GLU A 201 13.92 -9.12 -29.10
N VAL A 202 14.41 -10.21 -29.71
CA VAL A 202 15.59 -10.97 -29.24
C VAL A 202 16.85 -10.12 -29.25
N MET A 203 17.11 -9.40 -30.34
CA MET A 203 18.28 -8.52 -30.44
C MET A 203 18.26 -7.43 -29.37
N LEU A 204 17.11 -6.79 -29.15
CA LEU A 204 16.98 -5.76 -28.13
C LEU A 204 17.25 -6.31 -26.72
N ALA A 205 16.74 -7.51 -26.41
CA ALA A 205 16.99 -8.13 -25.12
C ALA A 205 18.46 -8.45 -24.90
N ARG A 206 19.16 -8.99 -25.92
CA ARG A 206 20.61 -9.26 -25.84
C ARG A 206 21.41 -7.99 -25.63
N ARG A 207 21.06 -6.91 -26.36
CA ARG A 207 21.73 -5.61 -26.23
C ARG A 207 21.63 -5.02 -24.82
N HIS A 208 20.57 -5.34 -24.09
CA HIS A 208 20.30 -4.82 -22.75
C HIS A 208 20.25 -5.95 -21.70
N GLU A 209 21.00 -7.03 -21.91
CA GLU A 209 21.00 -8.20 -21.02
C GLU A 209 21.43 -7.84 -19.59
N SER A 210 22.39 -6.92 -19.43
CA SER A 210 22.84 -6.41 -18.13
C SER A 210 21.71 -5.75 -17.35
N LEU A 211 20.99 -4.80 -17.97
CA LEU A 211 19.80 -4.18 -17.39
C LEU A 211 18.71 -5.22 -17.06
N LEU A 212 18.41 -6.13 -17.98
CA LEU A 212 17.37 -7.14 -17.76
C LEU A 212 17.73 -8.10 -16.62
N THR A 213 19.01 -8.45 -16.51
CA THR A 213 19.57 -9.24 -15.41
C THR A 213 19.44 -8.47 -14.10
N TYR A 214 19.86 -7.20 -14.07
CA TYR A 214 19.73 -6.31 -12.91
C TYR A 214 18.28 -6.21 -12.39
N LEU A 215 17.31 -6.06 -13.31
CA LEU A 215 15.88 -6.02 -12.96
C LEU A 215 15.38 -7.37 -12.46
N ASN A 216 15.81 -8.48 -13.08
CA ASN A 216 15.38 -9.83 -12.71
C ASN A 216 15.94 -10.24 -11.33
N GLU A 217 17.21 -9.94 -11.03
CA GLU A 217 17.83 -10.17 -9.73
C GLU A 217 17.10 -9.45 -8.59
N ARG A 218 16.50 -8.29 -8.89
CA ARG A 218 15.68 -7.50 -7.95
C ARG A 218 14.19 -7.85 -7.99
N ALA A 219 13.82 -8.89 -8.74
CA ALA A 219 12.43 -9.32 -8.96
C ALA A 219 11.48 -8.20 -9.44
N VAL A 220 12.00 -7.23 -10.20
CA VAL A 220 11.24 -6.08 -10.69
C VAL A 220 10.50 -6.45 -11.96
N MET A 221 9.19 -6.71 -11.84
CA MET A 221 8.29 -6.89 -12.98
C MET A 221 7.46 -5.62 -13.19
N LEU A 222 7.84 -4.81 -14.18
CA LEU A 222 7.27 -3.48 -14.39
C LEU A 222 5.87 -3.51 -14.99
N ARG A 223 5.59 -4.45 -15.89
CA ARG A 223 4.30 -4.50 -16.63
C ARG A 223 3.05 -4.34 -15.74
N PRO A 224 2.88 -5.06 -14.63
CA PRO A 224 1.71 -4.86 -13.76
C PRO A 224 1.76 -3.55 -12.94
N LEU A 225 2.93 -2.92 -12.83
CA LEU A 225 3.18 -1.76 -11.97
C LEU A 225 3.27 -0.44 -12.72
N VAL A 226 3.37 -0.43 -14.06
CA VAL A 226 3.65 0.77 -14.87
C VAL A 226 2.79 1.96 -14.46
N SER A 227 1.46 1.80 -14.53
CA SER A 227 0.53 2.90 -14.21
C SER A 227 0.66 3.38 -12.76
N ARG A 228 1.00 2.48 -11.82
CA ARG A 228 1.19 2.88 -10.43
C ARG A 228 2.50 3.64 -10.25
N ILE A 229 3.60 3.15 -10.82
CA ILE A 229 4.91 3.81 -10.76
C ILE A 229 4.84 5.21 -11.38
N GLU A 230 4.16 5.39 -12.52
CA GLU A 230 3.94 6.71 -13.15
C GLU A 230 3.25 7.70 -12.22
N LYS A 231 2.17 7.25 -11.56
CA LYS A 231 1.44 8.09 -10.59
C LYS A 231 2.34 8.49 -9.42
N LEU A 232 3.09 7.54 -8.87
CA LEU A 232 4.01 7.79 -7.76
C LEU A 232 5.12 8.76 -8.17
N LEU A 233 5.72 8.55 -9.35
CA LEU A 233 6.79 9.39 -9.88
C LEU A 233 6.31 10.84 -10.08
N ASN A 234 5.17 11.03 -10.73
CA ASN A 234 4.62 12.37 -11.01
C ASN A 234 4.21 13.10 -9.73
N ALA A 235 3.59 12.41 -8.77
CA ALA A 235 3.13 13.02 -7.52
C ALA A 235 4.29 13.40 -6.57
N ASN A 236 5.43 12.71 -6.68
CA ASN A 236 6.50 12.77 -5.70
C ASN A 236 7.85 13.25 -6.24
N SER A 237 7.92 13.73 -7.49
CA SER A 237 9.14 14.26 -8.09
C SER A 237 9.87 15.25 -7.17
N CYS A 238 11.17 15.01 -6.97
CA CYS A 238 12.08 15.75 -6.08
C CYS A 238 11.74 15.72 -4.58
N LYS A 239 10.75 14.93 -4.14
CA LYS A 239 10.37 14.81 -2.72
C LYS A 239 11.07 13.63 -2.06
N LEU A 240 11.29 13.75 -0.75
CA LEU A 240 11.63 12.60 0.10
C LEU A 240 10.38 11.75 0.32
N VAL A 241 10.52 10.45 0.09
CA VAL A 241 9.45 9.46 0.28
C VAL A 241 9.98 8.30 1.12
N PHE A 242 9.05 7.50 1.64
CA PHE A 242 9.40 6.29 2.37
C PHE A 242 10.11 5.28 1.47
N ASP A 243 11.18 4.66 1.97
CA ASP A 243 11.82 3.50 1.38
C ASP A 243 11.28 2.19 2.00
N PRO A 244 10.32 1.51 1.36
CA PRO A 244 9.77 0.28 1.91
C PRO A 244 10.72 -0.90 1.80
N THR A 245 11.82 -0.83 1.02
CA THR A 245 12.70 -1.98 0.80
C THR A 245 13.35 -2.50 2.09
N ASN A 246 13.52 -1.64 3.09
CA ASN A 246 13.97 -2.00 4.43
C ASN A 246 12.97 -2.88 5.22
N LEU A 247 11.75 -3.04 4.71
CA LEU A 247 10.72 -3.90 5.27
C LEU A 247 10.47 -5.16 4.43
N LYS A 248 11.39 -5.54 3.52
CA LYS A 248 11.22 -6.71 2.64
C LYS A 248 10.88 -7.98 3.41
N ALA A 249 11.62 -8.27 4.48
CA ALA A 249 11.39 -9.47 5.30
C ALA A 249 9.98 -9.47 5.93
N GLN A 250 9.55 -8.32 6.44
CA GLN A 250 8.22 -8.14 7.02
C GLN A 250 7.11 -8.23 5.96
N TYR A 251 7.34 -7.66 4.78
CA TYR A 251 6.44 -7.73 3.64
C TYR A 251 6.26 -9.16 3.15
N ASP A 252 7.36 -9.92 3.02
CA ASP A 252 7.32 -11.32 2.62
C ASP A 252 6.58 -12.18 3.64
N ALA A 253 6.92 -12.06 4.93
CA ALA A 253 6.22 -12.79 5.99
C ALA A 253 4.71 -12.47 6.02
N THR A 254 4.34 -11.21 5.77
CA THR A 254 2.94 -10.79 5.68
C THR A 254 2.21 -11.47 4.55
N GLN A 255 2.85 -11.59 3.38
CA GLN A 255 2.28 -12.31 2.24
C GLN A 255 2.16 -13.81 2.52
N GLU A 256 3.18 -14.44 3.12
CA GLU A 256 3.12 -15.88 3.45
C GLU A 256 1.97 -16.19 4.40
N LEU A 257 1.81 -15.40 5.48
CA LEU A 257 0.69 -15.58 6.40
C LEU A 257 -0.66 -15.26 5.72
N ALA A 258 -0.71 -14.25 4.86
CA ALA A 258 -1.93 -13.92 4.12
C ALA A 258 -2.35 -15.08 3.19
N ARG A 259 -1.40 -15.72 2.50
CA ARG A 259 -1.67 -16.90 1.65
C ARG A 259 -2.13 -18.10 2.47
N PHE A 260 -1.53 -18.32 3.64
CA PHE A 260 -2.00 -19.34 4.57
C PHE A 260 -3.46 -19.11 4.96
N ILE A 261 -3.81 -17.89 5.39
CA ILE A 261 -5.19 -17.55 5.76
C ILE A 261 -6.15 -17.66 4.56
N SER A 262 -5.76 -17.17 3.38
CA SER A 262 -6.61 -17.21 2.20
C SER A 262 -6.87 -18.62 1.69
N THR A 263 -5.96 -19.55 1.97
CA THR A 263 -6.08 -20.97 1.56
C THR A 263 -6.87 -21.79 2.58
N HIS A 264 -6.74 -21.50 3.88
CA HIS A 264 -7.22 -22.38 4.95
C HIS A 264 -8.42 -21.83 5.74
N TYR A 265 -8.87 -20.60 5.46
CA TYR A 265 -10.01 -20.01 6.15
C TYR A 265 -11.16 -19.70 5.20
N ASP A 266 -12.17 -20.57 5.21
CA ASP A 266 -13.35 -20.54 4.36
C ASP A 266 -13.95 -19.14 4.12
N PRO A 267 -14.19 -18.29 5.15
CA PRO A 267 -14.77 -16.97 4.92
C PRO A 267 -13.91 -16.06 4.05
N VAL A 268 -12.58 -16.10 4.23
CA VAL A 268 -11.63 -15.30 3.43
C VAL A 268 -11.47 -15.91 2.05
N GLN A 269 -11.33 -17.25 1.96
CA GLN A 269 -11.20 -17.95 0.68
C GLN A 269 -12.42 -17.68 -0.22
N ARG A 270 -13.63 -17.80 0.31
CA ARG A 270 -14.87 -17.51 -0.44
C ARG A 270 -14.97 -16.05 -0.87
N ALA A 271 -14.52 -15.12 -0.01
CA ALA A 271 -14.55 -13.70 -0.33
C ALA A 271 -13.55 -13.31 -1.45
N LEU A 272 -12.40 -13.99 -1.52
CA LEU A 272 -11.41 -13.80 -2.59
C LEU A 272 -11.75 -14.56 -3.88
N GLY A 273 -12.50 -15.67 -3.78
CA GLY A 273 -12.92 -16.47 -4.91
C GLY A 273 -11.73 -16.99 -5.72
N ARG A 274 -11.74 -16.77 -7.04
CA ARG A 274 -10.66 -17.21 -7.94
C ARG A 274 -9.31 -16.51 -7.67
N ASN A 275 -9.31 -15.39 -6.95
CA ASN A 275 -8.11 -14.60 -6.68
C ASN A 275 -7.53 -14.87 -5.29
N TYR A 276 -7.84 -16.02 -4.67
CA TYR A 276 -7.35 -16.35 -3.32
C TYR A 276 -5.82 -16.37 -3.18
N PHE A 277 -5.10 -16.54 -4.29
CA PHE A 277 -3.64 -16.46 -4.34
C PHE A 277 -3.09 -15.03 -4.44
N ASP A 278 -3.89 -14.06 -4.94
CA ASP A 278 -3.48 -12.66 -5.09
C ASP A 278 -3.77 -11.84 -3.82
N VAL A 279 -3.05 -12.19 -2.76
CA VAL A 279 -3.22 -11.57 -1.43
C VAL A 279 -2.74 -10.12 -1.38
N LYS A 280 -1.84 -9.72 -2.28
CA LYS A 280 -1.24 -8.37 -2.33
C LYS A 280 -2.28 -7.30 -2.61
N ALA A 281 -3.28 -7.62 -3.44
CA ALA A 281 -4.38 -6.72 -3.75
C ALA A 281 -5.32 -6.47 -2.56
N SER A 282 -5.29 -7.34 -1.53
CA SER A 282 -6.18 -7.24 -0.38
C SER A 282 -5.58 -6.42 0.76
N LYS A 283 -5.91 -5.12 0.79
CA LYS A 283 -5.52 -4.23 1.90
C LYS A 283 -6.01 -4.73 3.27
N PRO A 284 -7.27 -5.19 3.45
CA PRO A 284 -7.74 -5.65 4.75
C PRO A 284 -7.00 -6.88 5.25
N LEU A 285 -6.77 -7.86 4.37
CA LEU A 285 -6.05 -9.08 4.73
C LEU A 285 -4.60 -8.77 5.09
N MET A 286 -3.92 -7.97 4.26
CA MET A 286 -2.53 -7.56 4.50
C MET A 286 -2.36 -6.77 5.80
N ALA A 287 -3.30 -5.87 6.14
CA ALA A 287 -3.26 -5.13 7.39
C ALA A 287 -3.47 -6.05 8.61
N PHE A 288 -4.40 -7.00 8.53
CA PHE A 288 -4.65 -7.96 9.60
C PHE A 288 -3.46 -8.92 9.80
N THR A 289 -2.88 -9.44 8.73
CA THR A 289 -1.71 -10.34 8.82
C THR A 289 -0.50 -9.61 9.36
N ALA A 290 -0.28 -8.36 8.97
CA ALA A 290 0.79 -7.52 9.53
C ALA A 290 0.60 -7.31 11.04
N LEU A 291 -0.64 -7.12 11.51
CA LEU A 291 -0.95 -7.00 12.94
C LEU A 291 -0.61 -8.29 13.70
N LEU A 292 -1.04 -9.45 13.20
CA LEU A 292 -0.73 -10.72 13.84
C LEU A 292 0.78 -10.99 13.91
N LEU A 293 1.51 -10.67 12.84
CA LEU A 293 2.96 -10.79 12.79
C LEU A 293 3.64 -9.83 13.76
N TYR A 294 3.24 -8.57 13.79
CA TYR A 294 3.77 -7.58 14.72
C TYR A 294 3.64 -8.05 16.17
N LEU A 295 2.46 -8.53 16.56
CA LEU A 295 2.19 -9.06 17.90
C LEU A 295 2.95 -10.35 18.21
N SER A 296 3.38 -11.06 17.17
CA SER A 296 4.14 -12.29 17.26
C SER A 296 5.64 -12.08 17.07
N ASN A 297 6.13 -10.83 17.13
CA ASN A 297 7.53 -10.47 16.85
C ASN A 297 8.02 -10.97 15.48
N TRP A 298 7.15 -10.91 14.47
CA TRP A 298 7.39 -11.35 13.09
C TRP A 298 7.67 -12.85 12.91
N ASP A 299 7.32 -13.67 13.91
CA ASP A 299 7.38 -15.14 13.84
C ASP A 299 6.10 -15.70 13.18
N LEU A 300 6.27 -16.38 12.04
CA LEU A 300 5.17 -16.95 11.24
C LEU A 300 4.37 -18.01 12.00
N ASN A 301 5.03 -18.89 12.75
CA ASN A 301 4.37 -19.97 13.46
C ASN A 301 3.54 -19.43 14.64
N LYS A 302 4.09 -18.46 15.37
CA LYS A 302 3.35 -17.77 16.45
C LYS A 302 2.18 -16.97 15.89
N ALA A 303 2.35 -16.28 14.76
CA ALA A 303 1.27 -15.54 14.12
C ALA A 303 0.16 -16.45 13.58
N ALA A 304 0.51 -17.59 12.99
CA ALA A 304 -0.45 -18.62 12.57
C ALA A 304 -1.20 -19.24 13.77
N SER A 305 -0.51 -19.44 14.89
CA SER A 305 -1.11 -19.91 16.14
C SER A 305 -2.10 -18.88 16.70
N LEU A 306 -1.73 -17.59 16.69
CA LEU A 306 -2.60 -16.49 17.10
C LEU A 306 -3.84 -16.40 16.20
N PHE A 307 -3.65 -16.49 14.88
CA PHE A 307 -4.75 -16.57 13.92
C PHE A 307 -5.69 -17.74 14.24
N THR A 308 -5.13 -18.93 14.50
CA THR A 308 -5.91 -20.15 14.76
C THR A 308 -6.80 -19.99 15.99
N GLN A 309 -6.30 -19.39 17.07
CA GLN A 309 -7.09 -19.10 18.27
C GLN A 309 -8.28 -18.19 17.95
N ILE A 310 -8.05 -17.12 17.17
CA ILE A 310 -9.10 -16.17 16.75
C ILE A 310 -10.12 -16.86 15.83
N ALA A 311 -9.66 -17.57 14.81
CA ALA A 311 -10.52 -18.19 13.79
C ALA A 311 -11.34 -19.37 14.33
N SER A 312 -10.88 -20.03 15.39
CA SER A 312 -11.56 -21.16 16.03
C SER A 312 -12.72 -20.74 16.93
N TYR A 313 -12.81 -19.45 17.30
CA TYR A 313 -13.91 -18.97 18.13
C TYR A 313 -15.27 -19.08 17.41
N ARG A 314 -16.25 -19.69 18.08
CA ARG A 314 -17.60 -19.97 17.57
C ARG A 314 -18.72 -19.17 18.28
N GLY A 315 -18.39 -18.36 19.27
CA GLY A 315 -19.36 -17.54 19.99
C GLY A 315 -19.80 -16.29 19.21
N THR A 316 -20.76 -15.56 19.76
CA THR A 316 -21.21 -14.27 19.23
C THR A 316 -20.31 -13.14 19.73
N VAL A 317 -19.88 -12.27 18.83
CA VAL A 317 -19.05 -11.11 19.17
C VAL A 317 -19.77 -9.80 18.84
N ASP A 318 -19.63 -8.80 19.71
CA ASP A 318 -20.04 -7.44 19.42
C ASP A 318 -19.24 -6.91 18.22
N GLN A 319 -19.95 -6.67 17.12
CA GLN A 319 -19.35 -6.21 15.87
C GLN A 319 -18.85 -4.76 16.00
N ASN A 320 -19.30 -3.99 16.99
CA ASN A 320 -18.83 -2.61 17.18
C ASN A 320 -17.40 -2.54 17.72
N LEU A 321 -16.84 -3.65 18.25
CA LEU A 321 -15.45 -3.73 18.69
C LEU A 321 -14.45 -3.45 17.56
N GLY A 322 -14.82 -3.80 16.33
CA GLY A 322 -14.01 -3.61 15.13
C GLY A 322 -14.11 -2.22 14.51
N ASN A 323 -14.69 -1.21 15.19
CA ASN A 323 -14.70 0.17 14.68
C ASN A 323 -13.34 0.86 14.83
N VAL A 324 -12.30 0.21 14.32
CA VAL A 324 -10.92 0.66 14.32
C VAL A 324 -10.51 0.85 12.87
N MET A 325 -9.72 1.88 12.60
CA MET A 325 -9.07 1.99 11.30
C MET A 325 -7.76 1.20 11.38
N GLY A 326 -7.46 0.41 10.36
CA GLY A 326 -6.12 -0.11 10.10
C GLY A 326 -5.44 0.73 9.01
N LEU A 327 -4.13 0.71 8.95
CA LEU A 327 -3.39 1.13 7.76
C LEU A 327 -2.72 -0.13 7.23
N ASN A 328 -2.85 -0.42 5.93
CA ASN A 328 -2.02 -1.42 5.29
C ASN A 328 -0.60 -0.83 5.17
N PRO A 329 0.36 -1.34 5.96
CA PRO A 329 1.69 -0.74 6.01
C PRO A 329 2.52 -1.03 4.74
N PHE A 330 2.06 -1.95 3.90
CA PHE A 330 2.71 -2.34 2.65
C PHE A 330 1.95 -1.86 1.41
N HIS A 331 1.09 -0.84 1.56
CA HIS A 331 0.43 -0.21 0.43
C HIS A 331 1.48 0.26 -0.60
N ASP A 332 1.31 -0.16 -1.86
CA ASP A 332 2.24 0.07 -2.97
C ASP A 332 3.69 -0.39 -2.77
N TYR A 333 3.95 -1.35 -1.87
CA TYR A 333 5.29 -1.86 -1.63
C TYR A 333 6.04 -2.16 -2.93
N ASP A 334 5.44 -2.97 -3.82
CA ASP A 334 6.08 -3.41 -5.06
C ASP A 334 6.39 -2.23 -6.00
N ALA A 335 5.48 -1.25 -6.09
CA ALA A 335 5.67 -0.09 -6.97
C ALA A 335 6.78 0.83 -6.44
N TRP A 336 6.84 1.06 -5.13
CA TRP A 336 7.92 1.84 -4.51
C TRP A 336 9.27 1.13 -4.60
N ALA A 337 9.31 -0.18 -4.34
CA ALA A 337 10.52 -0.99 -4.46
C ALA A 337 11.04 -0.98 -5.91
N ALA A 338 10.14 -1.13 -6.89
CA ALA A 338 10.48 -1.03 -8.30
C ALA A 338 10.99 0.37 -8.67
N LEU A 339 10.32 1.45 -8.23
CA LEU A 339 10.75 2.82 -8.48
C LEU A 339 12.16 3.07 -7.93
N LYS A 340 12.44 2.63 -6.70
CA LYS A 340 13.78 2.75 -6.10
C LYS A 340 14.81 1.97 -6.91
N ALA A 341 14.53 0.71 -7.26
CA ALA A 341 15.43 -0.12 -8.05
C ALA A 341 15.76 0.51 -9.42
N LEU A 342 14.79 1.18 -10.06
CA LEU A 342 14.97 1.92 -11.31
C LEU A 342 15.88 3.14 -11.16
N GLN A 343 15.82 3.84 -10.02
CA GLN A 343 16.72 4.98 -9.74
C GLN A 343 18.16 4.54 -9.50
N GLU A 344 18.36 3.29 -9.06
CA GLU A 344 19.66 2.72 -8.74
C GLU A 344 20.32 2.01 -9.93
N ILE A 345 19.68 2.03 -11.12
CA ILE A 345 20.29 1.50 -12.34
C ILE A 345 21.61 2.25 -12.62
N PRO A 346 22.73 1.55 -12.85
CA PRO A 346 24.01 2.19 -13.14
C PRO A 346 23.96 3.10 -14.37
N ILE A 347 24.60 4.27 -14.29
CA ILE A 347 24.60 5.27 -15.39
C ILE A 347 25.17 4.72 -16.71
N GLN A 348 26.06 3.73 -16.63
CA GLN A 348 26.63 3.05 -17.80
C GLN A 348 25.56 2.28 -18.61
N GLU A 349 24.46 1.88 -17.98
CA GLU A 349 23.30 1.28 -18.65
C GLU A 349 22.46 2.31 -19.41
N PHE A 350 22.70 3.61 -19.17
CA PHE A 350 21.96 4.73 -19.74
C PHE A 350 22.72 5.48 -20.84
N ASP A 351 23.96 5.08 -21.15
CA ASP A 351 24.81 5.79 -22.09
C ASP A 351 24.21 5.69 -23.51
N GLY A 352 23.58 6.78 -23.96
CA GLY A 352 22.85 6.86 -25.23
C GLY A 352 21.32 7.00 -25.14
N HIS A 353 20.73 7.30 -23.98
CA HIS A 353 19.30 7.62 -23.89
C HIS A 353 18.91 8.96 -24.48
N ASP A 354 18.41 8.93 -25.72
CA ASP A 354 17.29 9.78 -26.13
C ASP A 354 15.98 8.96 -26.06
N PRO A 355 15.19 9.10 -24.99
CA PRO A 355 13.98 8.30 -24.79
C PRO A 355 12.82 8.70 -25.70
N GLY A 356 12.91 9.83 -26.42
CA GLY A 356 11.87 10.30 -27.32
C GLY A 356 11.84 9.60 -28.68
N ARG A 357 12.89 8.86 -29.04
CA ARG A 357 13.16 8.54 -30.46
C ARG A 357 13.19 7.05 -30.82
N ARG A 358 13.37 6.12 -29.88
CA ARG A 358 14.16 4.92 -30.23
C ARG A 358 13.55 3.52 -30.25
N ALA A 359 12.30 3.25 -29.85
CA ALA A 359 11.77 1.90 -30.07
C ALA A 359 11.62 1.58 -31.57
N LYS A 360 11.12 2.56 -32.36
CA LYS A 360 10.98 2.44 -33.81
C LYS A 360 12.32 2.57 -34.54
N GLU A 361 13.15 3.54 -34.17
CA GLU A 361 14.49 3.69 -34.76
C GLU A 361 15.39 2.47 -34.46
N TRP A 362 15.26 1.79 -33.31
CA TRP A 362 15.97 0.52 -33.07
C TRP A 362 15.43 -0.64 -33.89
N MET A 363 14.11 -0.72 -34.09
CA MET A 363 13.55 -1.69 -35.04
C MET A 363 14.06 -1.42 -36.46
N ASP A 364 14.17 -0.16 -36.85
CA ASP A 364 14.68 0.25 -38.16
C ASP A 364 16.20 0.00 -38.28
N GLU A 365 17.00 0.27 -37.24
CA GLU A 365 18.44 -0.03 -37.17
C GLU A 365 18.71 -1.54 -37.20
N ALA A 366 17.96 -2.34 -36.42
CA ALA A 366 18.08 -3.79 -36.41
C ALA A 366 17.69 -4.39 -37.77
N ALA A 367 16.60 -3.89 -38.37
CA ALA A 367 16.20 -4.27 -39.72
C ALA A 367 17.28 -3.91 -40.76
N ALA A 368 17.90 -2.73 -40.65
CA ALA A 368 18.98 -2.29 -41.54
C ALA A 368 20.27 -3.12 -41.35
N ALA A 369 20.62 -3.47 -40.11
CA ALA A 369 21.76 -4.32 -39.79
C ALA A 369 21.57 -5.74 -40.37
N LEU A 370 20.37 -6.32 -40.22
CA LEU A 370 20.03 -7.60 -40.82
C LEU A 370 20.00 -7.53 -42.36
N ALA A 371 19.50 -6.43 -42.94
CA ALA A 371 19.51 -6.21 -44.39
C ALA A 371 20.93 -6.09 -44.97
N SER A 372 21.89 -5.58 -44.18
CA SER A 372 23.30 -5.48 -44.55
C SER A 372 24.13 -6.75 -44.28
N GLY A 373 23.49 -7.83 -43.81
CA GLY A 373 24.14 -9.13 -43.60
C GLY A 373 24.92 -9.24 -42.29
N GLN A 374 24.71 -8.31 -41.35
CA GLN A 374 25.25 -8.45 -40.00
C GLN A 374 24.46 -9.52 -39.23
N SER A 375 25.17 -10.26 -38.37
CA SER A 375 24.61 -11.33 -37.55
C SER A 375 24.82 -11.00 -36.07
N PHE A 376 23.85 -11.36 -35.22
CA PHE A 376 23.82 -11.00 -33.80
C PHE A 376 23.21 -12.09 -32.91
#